data_AF-A0A239RCN0-F1
#
_entry.id   AF-A0A239RCN0-F1
#
_cell.length_a   1.000
_cell.length_b   1.000
_cell.length_c   1.000
_cell.angle_alpha   90.00
_cell.angle_beta   90.00
_cell.angle_gamma   90.00
#
_symmetry.space_group_name_H-M   'P 1'
#
loop_
_entity.id
_entity.type
_entity.pdbx_description
1 polymer ?
#
loop_
_entity_poly.entity_id
_entity_poly.type
_entity_poly.pdbx_seq_one_letter_code
_entity_poly.pdbx_strand_id
1 'polypeptide(L)' 'MVKVKGYKDLPKSAVVTWTISVILCLIGLGLMFLDMANIFVTKTYIQLSFILVGQFINIFNIIKYKEHIQK' A
#
# COMPACT_ATOMS: atom_id res chain seq x y z
N MET A 1 -24.59 13.30 6.66
CA MET A 1 -23.25 13.77 6.23
C MET A 1 -22.24 12.79 6.78
N VAL A 2 -21.73 11.86 5.96
CA VAL A 2 -20.77 10.85 6.40
C VAL A 2 -19.46 11.59 6.70
N LYS A 3 -19.18 11.85 7.98
CA LYS A 3 -17.86 12.35 8.40
C LYS A 3 -16.87 11.23 8.08
N VAL A 4 -16.15 11.35 6.98
CA VAL A 4 -14.95 10.55 6.76
C VAL A 4 -14.00 10.95 7.89
N LYS A 5 -13.91 10.11 8.92
CA LYS A 5 -12.96 10.34 10.02
C LYS A 5 -11.57 10.52 9.43
N GLY A 6 -10.94 11.63 9.81
CA GLY A 6 -9.64 11.99 9.26
C GLY A 6 -8.58 11.00 9.71
N TYR A 7 -7.42 11.02 9.04
CA TYR A 7 -6.24 10.20 9.37
C TYR A 7 -5.83 10.22 10.86
N LYS A 8 -6.24 11.25 11.61
CA LYS A 8 -5.99 11.43 13.05
C LYS A 8 -6.85 10.54 13.95
N ASP A 9 -7.98 10.06 13.47
CA ASP A 9 -8.92 9.22 14.24
C ASP A 9 -8.68 7.72 14.03
N LEU A 10 -7.74 7.36 13.15
CA LEU A 10 -7.37 5.97 12.91
C LEU A 10 -6.41 5.47 13.99
N PRO A 11 -6.54 4.21 14.43
CA PRO A 11 -5.58 3.61 15.35
C PRO A 11 -4.18 3.63 14.74
N LYS A 12 -3.16 3.96 15.56
CA LYS A 12 -1.75 4.06 15.11
C LYS A 12 -1.29 2.81 14.34
N SER A 13 -1.78 1.63 14.71
CA SER A 13 -1.52 0.38 13.99
C SER A 13 -2.01 0.39 12.55
N ALA A 14 -3.20 0.94 12.26
CA ALA A 14 -3.71 1.08 10.90
C ALA A 14 -2.80 1.99 10.06
N VAL A 15 -2.38 3.12 10.63
CA VAL A 15 -1.50 4.09 9.96
C VAL A 15 -0.15 3.48 9.59
N VAL A 16 0.47 2.74 10.51
CA VAL A 16 1.74 2.05 10.25
C VAL A 16 1.57 1.03 9.13
N THR A 17 0.51 0.21 9.19
CA THR A 17 0.29 -0.85 8.22
C THR A 17 -0.05 -0.30 6.83
N TRP A 18 -0.77 0.81 6.75
CA TRP A 18 -0.99 1.54 5.49
C TRP A 18 0.29 2.16 4.93
N THR A 19 1.13 2.73 5.80
CA THR A 19 2.42 3.30 5.37
C THR A 19 3.30 2.22 4.77
N ILE A 20 3.37 1.03 5.40
CA ILE A 20 4.11 -0.12 4.87
C ILE A 20 3.58 -0.54 3.49
N SER A 21 2.25 -0.61 3.33
CA SER A 21 1.61 -0.92 2.04
C SER A 21 2.03 0.05 0.93
N VAL A 22 2.02 1.36 1.23
CA VAL A 22 2.42 2.40 0.27
C VAL A 22 3.90 2.25 -0.10
N ILE A 23 4.78 2.02 0.89
CA ILE A 23 6.22 1.83 0.64
C ILE A 23 6.47 0.63 -0.26
N LEU A 24 5.81 -0.51 -0.02
CA LEU A 24 5.95 -1.71 -0.87
C LEU A 24 5.52 -1.44 -2.31
N CYS A 25 4.41 -0.73 -2.51
CA CYS A 25 3.96 -0.31 -3.84
C CYS A 25 4.99 0.61 -4.52
N LEU A 26 5.58 1.57 -3.79
CA LEU A 26 6.61 2.47 -4.31
C LEU A 26 7.89 1.73 -4.70
N ILE A 27 8.31 0.73 -3.92
CA ILE A 27 9.45 -0.12 -4.27
C ILE A 27 9.17 -0.89 -5.57
N GLY A 28 7.99 -1.51 -5.68
CA GLY A 28 7.59 -2.21 -6.91
C GLY A 28 7.57 -1.31 -8.13
N LEU A 29 6.99 -0.11 -8.01
CA LEU A 29 7.00 0.93 -9.05
C LEU A 29 8.42 1.38 -9.41
N GLY A 30 9.27 1.62 -8.40
CA GLY A 30 10.67 2.01 -8.62
C GLY A 30 11.45 0.95 -9.40
N LEU A 31 11.27 -0.32 -9.05
CA LEU A 31 11.88 -1.44 -9.77
C LEU A 31 11.36 -1.54 -11.22
N MET A 32 10.07 -1.28 -11.46
CA MET A 32 9.52 -1.21 -12.83
C MET A 32 10.14 -0.07 -13.64
N PHE A 33 10.30 1.12 -13.05
CA PHE A 33 10.94 2.24 -13.73
C PHE A 33 12.41 1.98 -14.05
N LEU A 34 13.16 1.36 -13.12
CA LEU A 34 14.57 1.01 -13.34
C LEU A 34 14.75 -0.05 -14.43
N ASP A 35 13.83 -1.01 -14.50
CA ASP A 35 13.79 -2.04 -15.54
C ASP A 35 13.41 -1.43 -16.90
N MET A 36 12.42 -0.53 -16.94
CA MET A 36 12.05 0.22 -18.15
C MET A 36 13.17 1.15 -18.65
N ALA A 37 13.94 1.74 -17.73
CA ALA A 37 15.12 2.54 -18.03
C ALA A 37 16.34 1.69 -18.43
N ASN A 38 16.21 0.36 -18.44
CA ASN A 38 17.26 -0.60 -18.76
C ASN A 38 18.51 -0.48 -17.84
N ILE A 39 18.32 0.05 -16.63
CA ILE A 39 19.38 0.24 -15.62
C ILE A 39 19.56 -1.05 -14.81
N PHE A 40 18.47 -1.77 -14.54
CA PHE A 40 18.48 -2.97 -13.71
C PHE A 40 17.45 -3.99 -14.21
N VAL A 41 17.91 -5.07 -14.84
CA VAL A 41 17.05 -6.13 -15.36
C VAL A 41 16.52 -6.94 -14.19
N THR A 42 15.29 -6.65 -13.78
CA THR A 42 14.64 -7.33 -12.66
C THR A 42 13.53 -8.20 -13.22
N LYS A 43 13.44 -9.46 -12.78
CA LYS A 43 12.35 -10.32 -13.26
C LYS A 43 11.00 -9.71 -12.86
N THR A 44 10.12 -9.52 -13.84
CA THR A 44 8.84 -8.81 -13.70
C THR A 44 7.96 -9.37 -12.57
N TYR A 45 8.06 -10.68 -12.26
CA TYR A 45 7.33 -11.28 -11.14
C TYR A 45 7.73 -10.71 -9.78
N ILE A 46 8.98 -10.28 -9.59
CA ILE A 46 9.45 -9.68 -8.33
C ILE A 46 8.81 -8.30 -8.17
N GLN A 47 8.83 -7.48 -9.22
CA GLN A 47 8.17 -6.16 -9.25
C GLN A 47 6.67 -6.28 -8.91
N LEU A 48 5.98 -7.21 -9.58
CA LEU A 48 4.56 -7.45 -9.35
C LEU A 48 4.26 -7.96 -7.94
N SER A 49 5.15 -8.78 -7.35
CA SER A 49 4.97 -9.32 -6.00
C SER A 49 4.92 -8.20 -4.95
N PHE A 50 5.80 -7.19 -5.05
CA PHE A 50 5.79 -6.04 -4.15
C PHE A 50 4.49 -5.24 -4.24
N ILE A 51 3.98 -5.03 -5.45
CA ILE A 51 2.72 -4.33 -5.68
C ILE A 51 1.55 -5.15 -5.13
N LEU A 52 1.48 -6.44 -5.43
CA LEU A 52 0.41 -7.33 -4.97
C LEU A 52 0.35 -7.43 -3.44
N VAL A 53 1.51 -7.58 -2.78
CA VAL A 53 1.58 -7.61 -1.31
C VAL A 53 1.16 -6.26 -0.72
N GLY A 54 1.62 -5.15 -1.32
CA GLY A 54 1.19 -3.80 -0.92
C GLY A 54 -0.33 -3.63 -1.02
N GLN A 55 -0.95 -4.03 -2.12
CA GLN A 55 -2.40 -3.98 -2.30
C GLN A 55 -3.15 -4.90 -1.33
N PHE A 56 -2.64 -6.11 -1.07
CA PHE A 56 -3.25 -7.02 -0.12
C PHE A 56 -3.32 -6.42 1.30
N ILE A 57 -2.22 -5.82 1.75
CA ILE A 57 -2.17 -5.11 3.03
C ILE A 57 -3.17 -3.94 3.05
N ASN A 58 -3.29 -3.21 1.93
CA ASN A 58 -4.23 -2.10 1.82
C ASN A 58 -5.69 -2.56 1.96
N ILE A 59 -6.07 -3.60 1.23
CA ILE A 59 -7.41 -4.21 1.28
C ILE A 59 -7.70 -4.74 2.68
N PHE A 60 -6.74 -5.42 3.29
CA PHE A 60 -6.88 -5.93 4.66
C PHE A 60 -7.13 -4.81 5.67
N ASN A 61 -6.40 -3.69 5.57
CA ASN A 61 -6.63 -2.53 6.43
C ASN A 61 -8.01 -1.90 6.21
N ILE A 62 -8.47 -1.78 4.96
CA ILE A 62 -9.81 -1.27 4.66
C ILE A 62 -10.88 -2.16 5.29
N ILE A 63 -10.77 -3.49 5.17
CA ILE A 63 -11.73 -4.43 5.74
C ILE A 63 -11.71 -4.36 7.27
N LYS A 64 -10.52 -4.42 7.88
CA LYS A 64 -10.35 -4.46 9.34
C LYS A 64 -10.77 -3.17 10.02
N TYR A 65 -10.53 -2.01 9.40
CA TYR A 65 -10.82 -0.69 9.97
C TYR A 65 -12.05 -0.02 9.35
N LYS A 66 -12.84 -0.75 8.54
CA LYS A 66 -14.05 -0.26 7.88
C LYS A 66 -14.99 0.49 8.84
N GLU A 67 -15.22 -0.08 10.02
CA GLU A 67 -16.10 0.50 11.04
C GLU A 67 -15.56 1.80 11.65
N HIS A 68 -14.24 1.96 11.72
CA HIS A 68 -13.60 3.20 12.19
C HIS A 68 -13.61 4.29 11.11
N ILE A 69 -13.58 3.91 9.84
CA ILE A 69 -13.58 4.85 8.70
C ILE A 69 -14.99 5.37 8.41
N GLN A 70 -16.03 4.55 8.62
CA GLN A 70 -17.43 4.88 8.23
C GLN A 70 -18.33 5.41 9.37
N LYS A 71 -17.91 5.39 10.64
CA LYS A 71 -18.64 5.97 11.79
C LYS A 71 -18.15 7.37 12.12
#